data_AF-A0A6P2SQM9-F1
#
_entry.id   AF-A0A6P2SQM9-F1
#
_cell.length_a   1.000
_cell.length_b   1.000
_cell.length_c   1.000
_cell.angle_alpha   90.00
_cell.angle_beta   90.00
_cell.angle_gamma   90.00
#
_symmetry.space_group_name_H-M   'P 1'
#
loop_
_entity.id
_entity.type
_entity.pdbx_description
1 polymer ?
#
loop_
_entity_poly.entity_id
_entity_poly.type
_entity_poly.pdbx_seq_one_letter_code
_entity_poly.pdbx_strand_id
1 'polypeptide(L)'
;MSKKLLLTDFRAVRSKLEPHDFAISEGQDVPPSDLISKNVWDGIMHLPEDVSLRISDHNGTRLRLMYNLWGDWIKAIGEPNRPDEIYNCLLDAADCFQCANFNFLHGFYRAAIAELRTAFELVLIGTYGSLNPDNEDYISWKSGKSDLNFGRCRKRLSGSLRKEQIKWIFGDRDLLATTYQTLCNYTHSRPDASDGALWQSNGPVYNSQAIKLTFLTTLSVYALSYLLIRLARPNFTMPEDSSILFELDWMPDHQTLVRAFSDLYGYTPPQQPTD
;
A
#
# COMPACT_ATOMS: atom_id res chain seq x y z
N MET A 1 -11.89 31.77 -10.13
CA MET A 1 -12.07 32.50 -8.86
C MET A 1 -12.27 31.42 -7.82
N SER A 2 -11.28 31.21 -6.94
CA SER A 2 -11.31 30.11 -5.97
C SER A 2 -12.49 30.23 -4.99
N LYS A 3 -13.14 29.11 -4.66
CA LYS A 3 -14.23 29.03 -3.68
C LYS A 3 -13.70 28.77 -2.28
N LYS A 4 -14.15 29.59 -1.34
CA LYS A 4 -13.86 29.40 0.08
C LYS A 4 -14.68 28.22 0.61
N LEU A 5 -14.03 27.37 1.40
CA LEU A 5 -14.71 26.33 2.15
C LEU A 5 -15.52 26.95 3.30
N LEU A 6 -16.52 26.21 3.78
CA LEU A 6 -17.26 26.59 4.99
C LEU A 6 -16.29 26.60 6.18
N LEU A 7 -16.38 27.60 7.06
CA LEU A 7 -15.48 27.69 8.24
C LEU A 7 -15.65 26.53 9.24
N THR A 8 -16.75 25.77 9.12
CA THR A 8 -16.98 24.53 9.88
C THR A 8 -16.15 23.36 9.37
N ASP A 9 -15.60 23.45 8.16
CA ASP A 9 -14.64 22.48 7.62
C ASP A 9 -13.26 22.76 8.23
N PHE A 10 -12.71 21.78 8.94
CA PHE A 10 -11.39 21.93 9.59
C PHE A 10 -10.25 22.10 8.56
N ARG A 11 -10.51 21.82 7.28
CA ARG A 11 -9.59 22.06 6.16
C ARG A 11 -9.74 23.45 5.55
N ALA A 12 -10.64 24.32 6.07
CA ALA A 12 -10.93 25.67 5.57
C ALA A 12 -9.79 26.70 5.80
N VAL A 13 -8.55 26.25 5.73
CA VAL A 13 -7.33 27.07 5.73
C VAL A 13 -6.94 27.47 4.30
N ARG A 14 -7.48 26.79 3.28
CA ARG A 14 -7.29 27.10 1.85
C ARG A 14 -8.61 27.14 1.07
N SER A 15 -8.58 27.74 -0.12
CA SER A 15 -9.70 27.77 -1.07
C SER A 15 -9.60 26.58 -2.06
N LYS A 16 -10.75 26.11 -2.53
CA LYS A 16 -10.88 25.15 -3.63
C LYS A 16 -10.83 25.91 -4.97
N LEU A 17 -10.13 25.38 -5.96
CA LEU A 17 -10.14 25.91 -7.32
C LEU A 17 -11.46 25.54 -7.98
N GLU A 18 -12.03 26.44 -8.79
CA GLU A 18 -13.24 26.14 -9.55
C GLU A 18 -12.89 25.41 -10.87
N PRO A 19 -13.83 24.65 -11.48
CA PRO A 19 -13.56 23.96 -12.74
C PRO A 19 -12.95 24.85 -13.84
N HIS A 20 -13.42 26.10 -13.97
CA HIS A 20 -12.88 27.05 -14.95
C HIS A 20 -11.48 27.60 -14.61
N ASP A 21 -10.94 27.30 -13.43
CA ASP A 21 -9.55 27.62 -13.07
C ASP A 21 -8.55 26.57 -13.64
N PHE A 22 -9.03 25.44 -14.17
CA PHE A 22 -8.19 24.42 -14.83
C PHE A 22 -8.20 24.57 -16.35
N ALA A 23 -7.07 24.26 -17.00
CA ALA A 23 -6.93 24.36 -18.46
C ALA A 23 -7.82 23.37 -19.25
N ILE A 24 -8.23 22.26 -18.62
CA ILE A 24 -8.97 21.15 -19.24
C ILE A 24 -9.98 20.57 -18.23
N SER A 25 -10.95 21.37 -17.75
CA SER A 25 -12.01 20.85 -16.87
C SER A 25 -13.39 21.35 -17.33
N GLU A 26 -14.30 20.39 -17.53
CA GLU A 26 -15.72 20.62 -17.81
C GLU A 26 -16.55 19.97 -16.70
N GLY A 27 -17.61 20.65 -16.23
CA GLY A 27 -18.56 20.10 -15.28
C GLY A 27 -18.83 20.97 -14.04
N GLN A 28 -19.79 20.52 -13.23
CA GLN A 28 -20.11 21.14 -11.94
C GLN A 28 -19.38 20.45 -10.79
N ASP A 29 -19.02 21.24 -9.78
CA ASP A 29 -18.37 20.75 -8.58
C ASP A 29 -19.34 19.86 -7.77
N VAL A 30 -18.98 18.59 -7.59
CA VAL A 30 -19.84 17.61 -6.89
C VAL A 30 -19.76 17.82 -5.38
N PRO A 31 -20.89 17.81 -4.63
CA PRO A 31 -20.88 17.89 -3.18
C PRO A 31 -20.12 16.71 -2.54
N PRO A 32 -19.45 16.91 -1.39
CA PRO A 32 -18.80 15.82 -0.66
C PRO A 32 -19.76 14.67 -0.36
N SER A 33 -19.29 13.44 -0.54
CA SER A 33 -20.09 12.21 -0.39
C SER A 33 -19.56 11.25 0.67
N ASP A 34 -18.27 11.35 1.02
CA ASP A 34 -17.61 10.52 2.03
C ASP A 34 -16.43 11.33 2.56
N LEU A 35 -16.72 12.21 3.51
CA LEU A 35 -15.77 13.20 4.01
C LEU A 35 -14.75 12.55 4.96
N ILE A 36 -13.46 12.88 4.81
CA ILE A 36 -12.42 12.47 5.76
C ILE A 36 -12.68 13.04 7.16
N SER A 37 -12.38 12.27 8.20
CA SER A 37 -12.39 12.77 9.58
C SER A 37 -11.14 13.60 9.89
N LYS A 38 -11.27 14.57 10.80
CA LYS A 38 -10.14 15.43 11.22
C LYS A 38 -8.95 14.63 11.75
N ASN A 39 -9.20 13.57 12.54
CA ASN A 39 -8.12 12.78 13.12
C ASN A 39 -7.30 12.04 12.05
N VAL A 40 -7.97 11.45 11.05
CA VAL A 40 -7.30 10.79 9.91
C VAL A 40 -6.53 11.83 9.08
N TRP A 41 -7.12 13.01 8.86
CA TRP A 41 -6.44 14.10 8.15
C TRP A 41 -5.15 14.53 8.86
N ASP A 42 -5.25 14.88 10.14
CA ASP A 42 -4.12 15.35 10.95
C ASP A 42 -3.02 14.27 11.09
N GLY A 43 -3.38 12.99 10.97
CA GLY A 43 -2.44 11.88 10.94
C GLY A 43 -1.69 11.71 9.61
N ILE A 44 -2.17 12.31 8.52
CA ILE A 44 -1.54 12.25 7.18
C ILE A 44 -0.84 13.57 6.84
N MET A 45 -1.48 14.72 7.11
CA MET A 45 -0.96 16.05 6.76
C MET A 45 -1.67 17.19 7.51
N HIS A 46 -1.10 18.39 7.45
CA HIS A 46 -1.67 19.58 8.10
C HIS A 46 -2.07 20.74 7.17
N LEU A 47 -1.62 20.76 5.90
CA LEU A 47 -1.83 21.90 4.99
C LEU A 47 -2.50 21.49 3.68
N PRO A 48 -3.82 21.69 3.52
CA PRO A 48 -4.56 21.22 2.35
C PRO A 48 -4.11 21.91 1.05
N GLU A 49 -4.20 21.19 -0.06
CA GLU A 49 -4.26 21.73 -1.42
C GLU A 49 -5.54 21.26 -2.15
N ASP A 50 -5.86 21.82 -3.32
CA ASP A 50 -7.13 21.58 -4.00
C ASP A 50 -7.45 20.09 -4.24
N VAL A 51 -6.48 19.33 -4.74
CA VAL A 51 -6.64 17.90 -5.05
C VAL A 51 -6.86 17.11 -3.77
N SER A 52 -6.12 17.40 -2.69
CA SER A 52 -6.29 16.77 -1.39
C SER A 52 -7.67 17.06 -0.79
N LEU A 53 -8.24 18.24 -0.99
CA LEU A 53 -9.62 18.56 -0.62
C LEU A 53 -10.60 17.69 -1.41
N ARG A 54 -10.47 17.66 -2.74
CA ARG A 54 -11.34 16.87 -3.64
C ARG A 54 -11.27 15.38 -3.36
N ILE A 55 -10.07 14.84 -3.17
CA ILE A 55 -9.90 13.41 -2.85
C ILE A 55 -10.55 13.10 -1.51
N SER A 56 -10.35 13.95 -0.50
CA SER A 56 -10.89 13.73 0.83
C SER A 56 -12.37 14.09 1.01
N ASP A 57 -13.00 14.76 0.04
CA ASP A 57 -14.46 14.97 -0.03
C ASP A 57 -15.24 13.67 -0.37
N HIS A 58 -14.58 12.71 -1.04
CA HIS A 58 -15.24 11.54 -1.62
C HIS A 58 -14.61 10.18 -1.21
N ASN A 59 -13.55 10.18 -0.40
CA ASN A 59 -12.79 8.97 -0.07
C ASN A 59 -12.41 8.86 1.41
N GLY A 60 -13.12 9.53 2.31
CA GLY A 60 -12.86 9.50 3.75
C GLY A 60 -12.78 8.09 4.33
N THR A 61 -13.61 7.15 3.87
CA THR A 61 -13.59 5.76 4.28
C THR A 61 -12.37 5.01 3.76
N ARG A 62 -11.97 5.22 2.50
CA ARG A 62 -10.74 4.63 1.94
C ARG A 62 -9.49 5.15 2.64
N LEU A 63 -9.42 6.46 2.87
CA LEU A 63 -8.31 7.12 3.56
C LEU A 63 -8.20 6.66 5.01
N ARG A 64 -9.33 6.50 5.71
CA ARG A 64 -9.36 5.92 7.06
C ARG A 64 -8.81 4.49 7.07
N LEU A 65 -9.22 3.64 6.14
CA LEU A 65 -8.68 2.28 6.06
C LEU A 65 -7.17 2.29 5.81
N MET A 66 -6.68 3.05 4.81
CA MET A 66 -5.24 3.17 4.51
C MET A 66 -4.43 3.71 5.70
N TYR A 67 -4.99 4.64 6.47
CA TYR A 67 -4.37 5.16 7.68
C TYR A 67 -4.32 4.13 8.80
N ASN A 68 -5.42 3.40 9.03
CA ASN A 68 -5.46 2.34 10.04
C ASN A 68 -4.48 1.21 9.71
N LEU A 69 -4.40 0.80 8.43
CA LEU A 69 -3.43 -0.20 7.96
C LEU A 69 -1.99 0.24 8.21
N TRP A 70 -1.68 1.52 8.00
CA TRP A 70 -0.36 2.06 8.34
C TRP A 70 -0.11 2.04 9.85
N GLY A 71 -1.08 2.46 10.67
CA GLY A 71 -0.97 2.39 12.13
C GLY A 71 -0.77 0.97 12.66
N ASP A 72 -1.43 -0.01 12.06
CA ASP A 72 -1.23 -1.43 12.34
C ASP A 72 0.12 -1.94 11.86
N TRP A 73 0.59 -1.46 10.71
CA TRP A 73 1.93 -1.78 10.21
C TRP A 73 3.00 -1.39 11.23
N ILE A 74 2.88 -0.22 11.86
CA ILE A 74 3.80 0.21 12.93
C ILE A 74 3.85 -0.83 14.08
N LYS A 75 2.71 -1.40 14.47
CA LYS A 75 2.67 -2.48 15.48
C LYS A 75 3.34 -3.75 14.95
N ALA A 76 3.19 -4.04 13.66
CA ALA A 76 3.76 -5.21 13.02
C ALA A 76 5.29 -5.15 12.83
N ILE A 77 5.92 -3.98 12.93
CA ILE A 77 7.39 -3.84 12.83
C ILE A 77 8.10 -4.66 13.92
N GLY A 78 7.55 -4.74 15.13
CA GLY A 78 8.14 -5.48 16.26
C GLY A 78 8.78 -4.57 17.31
N GLU A 79 9.65 -5.13 18.17
CA GLU A 79 10.21 -4.42 19.33
C GLU A 79 11.47 -3.60 18.97
N PRO A 80 11.44 -2.25 19.08
CA PRO A 80 12.60 -1.41 18.72
C PRO A 80 13.84 -1.66 19.58
N ASN A 81 13.65 -2.09 20.83
CA ASN A 81 14.74 -2.35 21.77
C ASN A 81 15.40 -3.72 21.54
N ARG A 82 14.77 -4.58 20.72
CA ARG A 82 15.22 -5.94 20.42
C ARG A 82 14.87 -6.28 18.96
N PRO A 83 15.44 -5.55 17.98
CA PRO A 83 15.10 -5.75 16.59
C PRO A 83 15.53 -7.14 16.13
N ASP A 84 14.62 -7.87 15.50
CA ASP A 84 14.95 -9.10 14.79
C ASP A 84 15.44 -8.78 13.37
N GLU A 85 15.74 -9.82 12.58
CA GLU A 85 16.40 -9.65 11.29
C GLU A 85 15.55 -8.90 10.25
N ILE A 86 14.21 -9.01 10.30
CA ILE A 86 13.30 -8.30 9.39
C ILE A 86 13.02 -6.86 9.81
N TYR A 87 13.27 -6.51 11.09
CA TYR A 87 12.82 -5.25 11.71
C TYR A 87 13.10 -4.00 10.86
N ASN A 88 14.36 -3.79 10.43
CA ASN A 88 14.74 -2.60 9.68
C ASN A 88 14.04 -2.52 8.31
N CYS A 89 13.88 -3.66 7.63
CA CYS A 89 13.13 -3.69 6.37
C CYS A 89 11.65 -3.33 6.57
N LEU A 90 11.03 -3.73 7.68
CA LEU A 90 9.63 -3.35 7.99
C LEU A 90 9.51 -1.88 8.37
N LEU A 91 10.52 -1.34 9.07
CA LEU A 91 10.60 0.08 9.41
C LEU A 91 10.71 0.92 8.14
N ASP A 92 11.64 0.60 7.24
CA ASP A 92 11.80 1.31 5.97
C ASP A 92 10.55 1.15 5.06
N ALA A 93 9.91 -0.03 5.08
CA ALA A 93 8.64 -0.22 4.39
C ALA A 93 7.50 0.64 4.96
N ALA A 94 7.53 0.97 6.27
CA ALA A 94 6.55 1.84 6.90
C ALA A 94 6.63 3.27 6.35
N ASP A 95 7.83 3.77 6.09
CA ASP A 95 8.06 5.07 5.46
C ASP A 95 7.50 5.08 4.02
N CYS A 96 7.74 4.01 3.26
CA CYS A 96 7.15 3.85 1.93
C CYS A 96 5.61 3.82 1.97
N PHE A 97 5.01 3.10 2.92
CA PHE A 97 3.55 3.09 3.07
C PHE A 97 2.98 4.45 3.45
N GLN A 98 3.64 5.19 4.34
CA GLN A 98 3.26 6.55 4.69
C GLN A 98 3.35 7.48 3.47
N CYS A 99 4.46 7.38 2.72
CA CYS A 99 4.69 8.14 1.49
C CYS A 99 3.63 7.80 0.43
N ALA A 100 3.24 6.53 0.30
CA ALA A 100 2.17 6.11 -0.59
C ALA A 100 0.82 6.76 -0.22
N ASN A 101 0.46 6.76 1.06
CA ASN A 101 -0.76 7.41 1.56
C ASN A 101 -0.74 8.93 1.29
N PHE A 102 0.39 9.57 1.54
CA PHE A 102 0.58 11.00 1.27
C PHE A 102 0.43 11.32 -0.23
N ASN A 103 1.14 10.60 -1.09
CA ASN A 103 1.09 10.79 -2.54
C ASN A 103 -0.30 10.51 -3.11
N PHE A 104 -0.99 9.48 -2.59
CA PHE A 104 -2.36 9.18 -2.95
C PHE A 104 -3.30 10.34 -2.64
N LEU A 105 -3.21 10.93 -1.43
CA LEU A 105 -4.04 12.06 -1.02
C LEU A 105 -3.80 13.31 -1.87
N HIS A 106 -2.61 13.48 -2.44
CA HIS A 106 -2.27 14.60 -3.32
C HIS A 106 -2.47 14.29 -4.81
N GLY A 107 -3.05 13.14 -5.15
CA GLY A 107 -3.31 12.73 -6.52
C GLY A 107 -2.06 12.28 -7.30
N PHE A 108 -0.90 12.12 -6.67
CA PHE A 108 0.31 11.56 -7.29
C PHE A 108 0.26 10.02 -7.31
N TYR A 109 -0.76 9.47 -7.97
CA TYR A 109 -1.09 8.04 -7.97
C TYR A 109 0.07 7.14 -8.42
N ARG A 110 0.79 7.51 -9.48
CA ARG A 110 1.94 6.73 -9.95
C ARG A 110 3.06 6.68 -8.90
N ALA A 111 3.35 7.82 -8.27
CA ALA A 111 4.36 7.90 -7.21
C ALA A 111 3.91 7.07 -6.00
N ALA A 112 2.63 7.13 -5.62
CA ALA A 112 2.08 6.28 -4.57
C ALA A 112 2.28 4.79 -4.88
N ILE A 113 1.99 4.33 -6.10
CA ILE A 113 2.19 2.94 -6.51
C ILE A 113 3.68 2.57 -6.57
N ALA A 114 4.55 3.49 -6.96
CA ALA A 114 6.00 3.27 -6.95
C ALA A 114 6.55 3.09 -5.52
N GLU A 115 6.00 3.79 -4.53
CA GLU A 115 6.35 3.58 -3.12
C GLU A 115 5.89 2.19 -2.63
N LEU A 116 4.70 1.74 -3.04
CA LEU A 116 4.24 0.38 -2.75
C LEU A 116 5.16 -0.70 -3.33
N ARG A 117 5.75 -0.46 -4.52
CA ARG A 117 6.77 -1.34 -5.10
C ARG A 117 7.97 -1.50 -4.18
N THR A 118 8.45 -0.37 -3.64
CA THR A 118 9.62 -0.33 -2.76
C THR A 118 9.33 -1.01 -1.43
N ALA A 119 8.19 -0.70 -0.79
CA ALA A 119 7.74 -1.37 0.43
C ALA A 119 7.69 -2.89 0.24
N PHE A 120 7.08 -3.36 -0.86
CA PHE A 120 6.94 -4.79 -1.12
C PHE A 120 8.28 -5.50 -1.37
N GLU A 121 9.25 -4.82 -2.02
CA GLU A 121 10.61 -5.32 -2.18
C GLU A 121 11.34 -5.44 -0.85
N LEU A 122 11.27 -4.41 -0.01
CA LEU A 122 11.90 -4.41 1.32
C LEU A 122 11.36 -5.54 2.19
N VAL A 123 10.04 -5.73 2.22
CA VAL A 123 9.41 -6.81 2.98
C VAL A 123 9.89 -8.18 2.48
N LEU A 124 9.92 -8.42 1.16
CA LEU A 124 10.40 -9.69 0.62
C LEU A 124 11.89 -9.94 0.93
N ILE A 125 12.74 -8.91 0.81
CA ILE A 125 14.16 -9.01 1.14
C ILE A 125 14.33 -9.31 2.63
N GLY A 126 13.59 -8.62 3.49
CA GLY A 126 13.63 -8.85 4.94
C GLY A 126 13.13 -10.24 5.34
N THR A 127 12.08 -10.75 4.69
CA THR A 127 11.61 -12.14 4.86
C THR A 127 12.69 -13.13 4.41
N TYR A 128 13.35 -12.88 3.29
CA TYR A 128 14.46 -13.70 2.81
C TYR A 128 15.63 -13.72 3.80
N GLY A 129 16.05 -12.56 4.29
CA GLY A 129 17.13 -12.42 5.27
C GLY A 129 16.80 -13.12 6.59
N SER A 130 15.58 -12.98 7.08
CA SER A 130 15.16 -13.63 8.33
C SER A 130 15.20 -15.15 8.28
N LEU A 131 14.87 -15.72 7.13
CA LEU A 131 14.94 -17.17 6.92
C LEU A 131 16.35 -17.65 6.55
N ASN A 132 17.25 -16.75 6.19
CA ASN A 132 18.61 -17.05 5.72
C ASN A 132 19.63 -16.01 6.21
N PRO A 133 19.79 -15.82 7.54
CA PRO A 133 20.56 -14.69 8.08
C PRO A 133 22.05 -14.75 7.71
N ASP A 134 22.59 -15.96 7.56
CA ASP A 134 23.99 -16.19 7.20
C ASP A 134 24.25 -16.19 5.67
N ASN A 135 23.24 -15.84 4.85
CA ASN A 135 23.42 -15.84 3.41
C ASN A 135 24.35 -14.71 2.96
N GLU A 136 25.41 -15.04 2.22
CA GLU A 136 26.42 -14.08 1.78
C GLU A 136 25.86 -12.92 0.95
N ASP A 137 24.89 -13.16 0.06
CA ASP A 137 24.29 -12.08 -0.74
C ASP A 137 23.44 -11.14 0.12
N TYR A 138 22.75 -11.67 1.13
CA TYR A 138 21.98 -10.86 2.08
C TYR A 138 22.90 -10.03 2.97
N ILE A 139 23.96 -10.63 3.53
CA ILE A 139 24.97 -9.92 4.33
C ILE A 139 25.65 -8.82 3.49
N SER A 140 26.01 -9.13 2.25
CA SER A 140 26.63 -8.17 1.34
C SER A 140 25.70 -7.00 1.04
N TRP A 141 24.41 -7.25 0.76
CA TRP A 141 23.38 -6.21 0.59
C TRP A 141 23.18 -5.36 1.85
N LYS A 142 23.05 -5.99 3.02
CA LYS A 142 22.89 -5.30 4.31
C LYS A 142 24.07 -4.38 4.62
N SER A 143 25.28 -4.74 4.16
CA SER A 143 26.48 -3.91 4.29
C SER A 143 26.67 -2.85 3.19
N GLY A 144 25.73 -2.73 2.26
CA GLY A 144 25.78 -1.77 1.15
C GLY A 144 26.81 -2.12 0.07
N LYS A 145 27.29 -3.37 0.01
CA LYS A 145 28.33 -3.79 -0.93
C LYS A 145 27.80 -4.35 -2.25
N SER A 146 26.56 -4.80 -2.28
CA SER A 146 25.94 -5.39 -3.48
C SER A 146 24.43 -5.16 -3.52
N ASP A 147 23.86 -5.29 -4.71
CA ASP A 147 22.41 -5.26 -4.88
C ASP A 147 21.76 -6.62 -4.59
N LEU A 148 20.56 -6.54 -4.02
CA LEU A 148 19.65 -7.66 -3.84
C LEU A 148 18.26 -7.19 -4.27
N ASN A 149 17.61 -7.93 -5.16
CA ASN A 149 16.33 -7.53 -5.73
C ASN A 149 15.24 -8.56 -5.46
N PHE A 150 13.99 -8.11 -5.61
CA PHE A 150 12.79 -8.91 -5.40
C PHE A 150 12.84 -10.26 -6.15
N GLY A 151 13.17 -10.23 -7.45
CA GLY A 151 13.17 -11.42 -8.30
C GLY A 151 14.14 -12.50 -7.81
N ARG A 152 15.34 -12.09 -7.36
CA ARG A 152 16.35 -12.99 -6.81
C ARG A 152 15.91 -13.59 -5.48
N CYS A 153 15.41 -12.76 -4.56
CA CYS A 153 14.88 -13.22 -3.27
C CYS A 153 13.70 -14.17 -3.45
N ARG A 154 12.71 -13.82 -4.28
CA ARG A 154 11.53 -14.65 -4.55
C ARG A 154 11.91 -16.04 -5.04
N LYS A 155 12.79 -16.11 -6.04
CA LYS A 155 13.22 -17.40 -6.62
C LYS A 155 13.94 -18.28 -5.60
N ARG A 156 14.79 -17.68 -4.76
CA ARG A 156 15.49 -18.40 -3.69
C ARG A 156 14.55 -18.90 -2.62
N LEU A 157 13.63 -18.05 -2.16
CA LEU A 157 12.58 -18.44 -1.23
C LEU A 157 11.76 -19.60 -1.80
N SER A 158 11.28 -19.50 -3.05
CA SER A 158 10.58 -20.60 -3.73
C SER A 158 11.38 -21.92 -3.71
N GLY A 159 12.69 -21.85 -3.91
CA GLY A 159 13.57 -23.02 -3.84
C GLY A 159 13.68 -23.64 -2.44
N SER A 160 13.71 -22.80 -1.40
CA SER A 160 13.94 -23.22 0.00
C SER A 160 12.66 -23.62 0.76
N LEU A 161 11.50 -23.08 0.39
CA LEU A 161 10.25 -23.30 1.12
C LEU A 161 9.70 -24.72 0.92
N ARG A 162 9.08 -25.26 1.98
CA ARG A 162 8.28 -26.49 1.90
C ARG A 162 6.94 -26.21 1.25
N LYS A 163 6.28 -27.25 0.70
CA LYS A 163 4.97 -27.11 0.03
C LYS A 163 3.91 -26.46 0.94
N GLU A 164 3.97 -26.74 2.24
CA GLU A 164 3.04 -26.23 3.26
C GLU A 164 3.28 -24.77 3.62
N GLN A 165 4.40 -24.17 3.21
CA GLN A 165 4.75 -22.77 3.49
C GLN A 165 4.39 -21.86 2.31
N ILE A 166 3.17 -22.00 1.77
CA ILE A 166 2.65 -21.20 0.64
C ILE A 166 3.59 -21.08 -0.57
N LYS A 167 4.48 -22.05 -0.80
CA LYS A 167 5.47 -22.03 -1.89
C LYS A 167 4.85 -21.73 -3.26
N TRP A 168 3.59 -22.13 -3.44
CA TRP A 168 2.82 -21.96 -4.66
C TRP A 168 2.52 -20.49 -5.01
N ILE A 169 2.65 -19.51 -4.11
CA ILE A 169 2.50 -18.08 -4.47
C ILE A 169 3.79 -17.46 -5.04
N PHE A 170 4.92 -18.19 -4.97
CA PHE A 170 6.24 -17.69 -5.31
C PHE A 170 6.69 -17.98 -6.74
N GLY A 171 5.93 -18.70 -7.58
CA GLY A 171 6.35 -19.00 -8.95
C GLY A 171 6.36 -17.77 -9.86
N ASP A 172 6.93 -17.94 -11.06
CA ASP A 172 7.23 -16.83 -11.98
C ASP A 172 5.97 -16.15 -12.57
N ARG A 173 4.81 -16.78 -12.46
CA ARG A 173 3.51 -16.24 -12.89
C ARG A 173 2.47 -16.21 -11.77
N ASP A 174 2.93 -16.45 -10.54
CA ASP A 174 2.06 -16.48 -9.37
C ASP A 174 2.00 -15.10 -8.70
N LEU A 175 1.15 -15.02 -7.68
CA LEU A 175 0.66 -13.78 -7.09
C LEU A 175 1.76 -12.77 -6.71
N LEU A 176 2.88 -13.22 -6.13
CA LEU A 176 3.98 -12.30 -5.78
C LEU A 176 4.66 -11.70 -7.02
N ALA A 177 4.91 -12.53 -8.04
CA ALA A 177 5.59 -12.10 -9.26
C ALA A 177 4.71 -11.16 -10.10
N THR A 178 3.43 -11.48 -10.26
CA THR A 178 2.48 -10.67 -11.04
C THR A 178 2.18 -9.35 -10.36
N THR A 179 2.00 -9.33 -9.03
CA THR A 179 1.81 -8.10 -8.26
C THR A 179 3.02 -7.18 -8.41
N TYR A 180 4.22 -7.71 -8.17
CA TYR A 180 5.43 -6.90 -8.28
C TYR A 180 5.68 -6.38 -9.71
N GLN A 181 5.41 -7.20 -10.73
CA GLN A 181 5.52 -6.76 -12.12
C GLN A 181 4.55 -5.62 -12.45
N THR A 182 3.31 -5.68 -11.92
CA THR A 182 2.34 -4.60 -12.05
C THR A 182 2.86 -3.31 -11.41
N LEU A 183 3.41 -3.39 -10.20
CA LEU A 183 3.98 -2.23 -9.51
C LEU A 183 5.16 -1.62 -10.30
N CYS A 184 6.06 -2.45 -10.82
CA CYS A 184 7.19 -2.01 -11.65
C CYS A 184 6.76 -1.25 -12.92
N ASN A 185 5.57 -1.52 -13.48
CA ASN A 185 5.09 -0.77 -14.64
C ASN A 185 4.91 0.73 -14.33
N TYR A 186 4.51 1.08 -13.10
CA TYR A 186 4.35 2.46 -12.64
C TYR A 186 5.67 3.12 -12.27
N THR A 187 6.60 2.36 -11.66
CA THR A 187 7.97 2.85 -11.41
C THR A 187 8.69 3.20 -12.72
N HIS A 188 8.49 2.41 -13.77
CA HIS A 188 9.10 2.64 -15.09
C HIS A 188 8.26 3.50 -16.03
N SER A 189 7.13 4.06 -15.57
CA SER A 189 6.22 4.88 -16.38
C SER A 189 5.92 4.27 -17.75
N ARG A 190 5.54 2.99 -17.79
CA ARG A 190 5.09 2.32 -19.03
C ARG A 190 3.96 3.12 -19.69
N PRO A 191 3.70 2.95 -21.00
CA PRO A 191 2.78 3.80 -21.78
C PRO A 191 1.39 4.06 -21.15
N ASP A 192 0.86 3.14 -20.33
CA ASP A 192 -0.43 3.30 -19.63
C ASP A 192 -0.31 3.47 -18.10
N ALA A 193 0.92 3.65 -17.60
CA ALA A 193 1.27 3.75 -16.18
C ALA A 193 2.02 5.05 -15.85
N SER A 194 1.97 6.03 -16.76
CA SER A 194 2.56 7.36 -16.56
C SER A 194 1.63 8.29 -15.78
N ASP A 195 2.16 9.40 -15.25
CA ASP A 195 1.36 10.42 -14.57
C ASP A 195 0.27 10.96 -15.50
N GLY A 196 0.60 11.24 -16.77
CA GLY A 196 -0.37 11.70 -17.76
C GLY A 196 -1.48 10.68 -18.04
N ALA A 197 -1.16 9.38 -18.04
CA ALA A 197 -2.15 8.31 -18.22
C ALA A 197 -3.13 8.20 -17.04
N LEU A 198 -2.64 8.38 -15.81
CA LEU A 198 -3.45 8.31 -14.59
C LEU A 198 -4.25 9.58 -14.33
N TRP A 199 -3.67 10.75 -14.60
CA TRP A 199 -4.34 12.03 -14.41
C TRP A 199 -5.31 12.34 -15.54
N GLN A 200 -4.96 11.98 -16.77
CA GLN A 200 -5.59 12.52 -17.99
C GLN A 200 -5.61 14.05 -17.98
N SER A 201 -4.54 14.64 -17.42
CA SER A 201 -4.36 16.07 -17.18
C SER A 201 -2.86 16.41 -17.19
N ASN A 202 -2.51 17.70 -17.19
CA ASN A 202 -1.14 18.22 -17.11
C ASN A 202 -0.60 18.33 -15.67
N GLY A 203 -1.37 17.90 -14.67
CA GLY A 203 -1.00 17.87 -13.25
C GLY A 203 -1.91 16.96 -12.43
N PRO A 204 -1.63 16.79 -11.13
CA PRO A 204 -2.46 15.99 -10.23
C PRO A 204 -3.91 16.48 -10.25
N VAL A 205 -4.84 15.55 -10.35
CA VAL A 205 -6.28 15.80 -10.33
C VAL A 205 -7.00 14.67 -9.63
N TYR A 206 -8.23 14.94 -9.19
CA TYR A 206 -9.15 13.89 -8.77
C TYR A 206 -9.50 12.99 -9.97
N ASN A 207 -9.12 11.72 -9.92
CA ASN A 207 -9.48 10.72 -10.93
C ASN A 207 -9.98 9.44 -10.23
N SER A 208 -11.26 9.13 -10.36
CA SER A 208 -11.89 8.02 -9.63
C SER A 208 -11.31 6.65 -9.99
N GLN A 209 -10.88 6.45 -11.24
CA GLN A 209 -10.29 5.19 -11.69
C GLN A 209 -8.87 5.04 -11.13
N ALA A 210 -8.04 6.08 -11.21
CA ALA A 210 -6.69 6.06 -10.64
C ALA A 210 -6.73 5.91 -9.11
N ILE A 211 -7.71 6.52 -8.44
CA ILE A 211 -7.98 6.32 -7.01
C ILE A 211 -8.31 4.86 -6.71
N LYS A 212 -9.28 4.27 -7.42
CA LYS A 212 -9.69 2.88 -7.20
C LYS A 212 -8.52 1.91 -7.41
N LEU A 213 -7.77 2.11 -8.50
CA LEU A 213 -6.56 1.35 -8.82
C LEU A 213 -5.54 1.44 -7.68
N THR A 214 -5.17 2.66 -7.26
CA THR A 214 -4.14 2.86 -6.24
C THR A 214 -4.56 2.30 -4.89
N PHE A 215 -5.83 2.49 -4.52
CA PHE A 215 -6.41 1.95 -3.30
C PHE A 215 -6.37 0.41 -3.30
N LEU A 216 -6.92 -0.24 -4.32
CA LEU A 216 -6.91 -1.72 -4.39
C LEU A 216 -5.49 -2.28 -4.42
N THR A 217 -4.57 -1.62 -5.14
CA THR A 217 -3.15 -1.99 -5.16
C THR A 217 -2.52 -1.88 -3.78
N THR A 218 -2.85 -0.83 -3.03
CA THR A 218 -2.39 -0.63 -1.64
C THR A 218 -2.83 -1.80 -0.77
N LEU A 219 -4.10 -2.19 -0.83
CA LEU A 219 -4.63 -3.30 -0.03
C LEU A 219 -3.95 -4.64 -0.37
N SER A 220 -3.77 -4.94 -1.66
CA SER A 220 -3.07 -6.16 -2.10
C SER A 220 -1.63 -6.21 -1.58
N VAL A 221 -0.91 -5.09 -1.61
CA VAL A 221 0.48 -5.03 -1.12
C VAL A 221 0.54 -5.21 0.39
N TYR A 222 -0.36 -4.62 1.17
CA TYR A 222 -0.45 -4.88 2.61
C TYR A 222 -0.73 -6.37 2.89
N ALA A 223 -1.73 -6.96 2.23
CA ALA A 223 -2.10 -8.36 2.45
C ALA A 223 -0.93 -9.31 2.17
N LEU A 224 -0.26 -9.15 1.03
CA LEU A 224 0.92 -9.94 0.68
C LEU A 224 2.08 -9.72 1.64
N SER A 225 2.28 -8.48 2.08
CA SER A 225 3.34 -8.15 3.03
C SER A 225 3.10 -8.80 4.39
N TYR A 226 1.85 -8.86 4.89
CA TYR A 226 1.53 -9.59 6.12
C TYR A 226 1.74 -11.10 6.00
N LEU A 227 1.45 -11.71 4.85
CA LEU A 227 1.77 -13.12 4.60
C LEU A 227 3.29 -13.36 4.62
N LEU A 228 4.08 -12.45 4.05
CA LEU A 228 5.55 -12.51 4.08
C LEU A 228 6.12 -12.31 5.50
N ILE A 229 5.54 -11.42 6.31
CA ILE A 229 5.90 -11.27 7.73
C ILE A 229 5.59 -12.55 8.48
N ARG A 230 4.38 -13.10 8.31
CA ARG A 230 3.98 -14.37 8.96
C ARG A 230 4.92 -15.52 8.62
N LEU A 231 5.42 -15.56 7.38
CA LEU A 231 6.41 -16.53 6.97
C LEU A 231 7.77 -16.35 7.69
N ALA A 232 8.22 -15.10 7.86
CA ALA A 232 9.46 -14.77 8.58
C ALA A 232 9.33 -14.93 10.10
N ARG A 233 8.12 -14.72 10.63
CA ARG A 233 7.78 -14.75 12.06
C ARG A 233 6.63 -15.74 12.30
N PRO A 234 6.92 -17.03 12.55
CA PRO A 234 5.88 -18.07 12.71
C PRO A 234 4.93 -17.88 13.89
N ASN A 235 5.20 -16.93 14.79
CA ASN A 235 4.32 -16.56 15.91
C ASN A 235 3.66 -15.18 15.71
N PHE A 236 3.88 -14.53 14.56
CA PHE A 236 3.26 -13.25 14.24
C PHE A 236 1.75 -13.37 14.24
N THR A 237 1.11 -12.49 15.00
CA THR A 237 -0.33 -12.29 15.00
C THR A 237 -0.61 -10.99 14.27
N MET A 238 -1.43 -11.05 13.23
CA MET A 238 -1.79 -9.86 12.48
C MET A 238 -2.61 -8.90 13.37
N PRO A 239 -2.34 -7.58 13.31
CA PRO A 239 -3.18 -6.59 13.97
C PRO A 239 -4.65 -6.69 13.56
N GLU A 240 -5.55 -6.38 14.49
CA GLU A 240 -7.00 -6.58 14.35
C GLU A 240 -7.59 -5.82 13.16
N ASP A 241 -7.29 -4.52 13.00
CA ASP A 241 -7.86 -3.72 11.90
C ASP A 241 -7.33 -4.15 10.52
N SER A 242 -6.27 -4.95 10.47
CA SER A 242 -5.68 -5.51 9.25
C SER A 242 -6.27 -6.86 8.84
N SER A 243 -7.05 -7.52 9.71
CA SER A 243 -7.71 -8.80 9.37
C SER A 243 -8.64 -8.63 8.17
N ILE A 244 -9.27 -7.46 8.06
CA ILE A 244 -10.20 -7.05 7.00
C ILE A 244 -9.66 -7.31 5.57
N LEU A 245 -8.34 -7.31 5.38
CA LEU A 245 -7.67 -7.63 4.11
C LEU A 245 -7.93 -9.06 3.61
N PHE A 246 -8.38 -9.95 4.50
CA PHE A 246 -8.66 -11.36 4.21
C PHE A 246 -10.15 -11.71 4.41
N GLU A 247 -10.93 -10.83 5.05
CA GLU A 247 -12.35 -11.05 5.34
C GLU A 247 -13.26 -10.56 4.20
N LEU A 248 -12.83 -9.49 3.50
CA LEU A 248 -13.65 -8.84 2.47
C LEU A 248 -13.56 -9.54 1.11
N ASP A 249 -14.70 -10.03 0.63
CA ASP A 249 -14.82 -10.80 -0.62
C ASP A 249 -14.47 -10.02 -1.90
N TRP A 250 -14.54 -8.68 -1.86
CA TRP A 250 -14.16 -7.80 -2.96
C TRP A 250 -12.65 -7.54 -3.06
N MET A 251 -11.85 -8.06 -2.13
CA MET A 251 -10.39 -7.94 -2.18
C MET A 251 -9.83 -8.54 -3.47
N PRO A 252 -8.86 -7.87 -4.13
CA PRO A 252 -8.20 -8.47 -5.28
C PRO A 252 -7.56 -9.81 -4.90
N ASP A 253 -7.79 -10.83 -5.73
CA ASP A 253 -7.31 -12.20 -5.49
C ASP A 253 -7.77 -12.79 -4.14
N HIS A 254 -8.94 -12.39 -3.61
CA HIS A 254 -9.45 -12.77 -2.28
C HIS A 254 -9.33 -14.26 -1.98
N GLN A 255 -9.84 -15.14 -2.86
CA GLN A 255 -9.78 -16.59 -2.66
C GLN A 255 -8.33 -17.10 -2.50
N THR A 256 -7.40 -16.53 -3.27
CA THR A 256 -5.98 -16.84 -3.23
C THR A 256 -5.35 -16.36 -1.91
N LEU A 257 -5.71 -15.14 -1.48
CA LEU A 257 -5.27 -14.57 -0.20
C LEU A 257 -5.79 -15.38 1.00
N VAL A 258 -7.07 -15.76 1.00
CA VAL A 258 -7.69 -16.59 2.05
C VAL A 258 -7.03 -17.96 2.15
N ARG A 259 -6.71 -18.59 1.01
CA ARG A 259 -5.96 -19.84 0.98
C ARG A 259 -4.57 -19.68 1.56
N ALA A 260 -3.82 -18.65 1.12
CA ALA A 260 -2.47 -18.40 1.62
C ALA A 260 -2.47 -18.07 3.12
N PHE A 261 -3.46 -17.32 3.60
CA PHE A 261 -3.68 -17.10 5.02
C PHE A 261 -3.91 -18.44 5.74
N SER A 262 -4.83 -19.26 5.25
CA SER A 262 -5.18 -20.54 5.90
C SER A 262 -3.98 -21.49 5.98
N ASP A 263 -3.19 -21.56 4.92
CA ASP A 263 -1.95 -22.35 4.85
C ASP A 263 -0.91 -21.89 5.91
N LEU A 264 -0.81 -20.58 6.18
CA LEU A 264 0.18 -20.01 7.12
C LEU A 264 -0.29 -19.92 8.58
N TYR A 265 -1.58 -19.71 8.80
CA TYR A 265 -2.17 -19.50 10.13
C TYR A 265 -2.84 -20.77 10.67
N GLY A 266 -3.16 -21.74 9.82
CA GLY A 266 -3.80 -23.00 10.22
C GLY A 266 -5.31 -22.89 10.48
N TYR A 267 -5.92 -21.75 10.18
CA TYR A 267 -7.36 -21.51 10.26
C TYR A 267 -7.81 -20.54 9.16
N THR A 268 -9.09 -20.57 8.83
CA THR A 268 -9.68 -19.66 7.84
C THR A 268 -10.00 -18.30 8.48
N PRO A 269 -9.71 -17.17 7.82
CA PRO A 269 -10.08 -15.86 8.36
C PRO A 269 -11.60 -15.79 8.59
N PRO A 270 -12.06 -15.03 9.59
CA PRO A 270 -13.49 -14.82 9.79
C PRO A 270 -14.12 -14.25 8.51
N GLN A 271 -15.31 -14.71 8.14
CA GLN A 271 -16.06 -14.04 7.08
C GLN A 271 -16.90 -12.95 7.71
N GLN A 272 -16.92 -11.75 7.12
CA GLN A 272 -17.90 -10.75 7.51
C GLN A 272 -19.32 -11.33 7.33
N PRO A 273 -20.23 -11.12 8.28
CA PRO A 273 -21.63 -11.47 8.08
C PRO A 273 -22.13 -10.77 6.81
N THR A 274 -22.69 -11.54 5.88
CA THR A 274 -23.46 -10.98 4.77
C THR A 274 -24.78 -10.48 5.33
N ASP A 275 -24.85 -9.18 5.65
CA ASP A 275 -26.10 -8.46 5.90
C ASP A 275 -26.76 -8.04 4.57
#